data_AF-A0A6N7PS50-F1
#
_entry.id   AF-A0A6N7PS50-F1
#
_cell.length_a   1.000
_cell.length_b   1.000
_cell.length_c   1.000
_cell.angle_alpha   90.00
_cell.angle_beta   90.00
_cell.angle_gamma   90.00
#
_symmetry.space_group_name_H-M   'P 1'
#
loop_
_entity.id
_entity.type
_entity.pdbx_description
1 polymer ?
#
loop_
_entity_poly.entity_id
_entity_poly.type
_entity_poly.pdbx_seq_one_letter_code
_entity_poly.pdbx_strand_id
1 'polypeptide(L)'
;MKDKVLHAEEFAEVMDAFFDHLGTDLDFLARGVPTREAALEGALAQMAAQMAGRELELLEMRLLRLPEFQMAHGLLFFAGLLGVVLIFEDIGMGVLALGEAEMRGPTMYGRFKFVALERPQGLPN
;
A
#
# COMPACT_ATOMS: atom_id res chain seq x y z
N MET A 1 1.66 -12.53 -8.42
CA MET A 1 1.54 -11.13 -7.92
C MET A 1 2.79 -10.29 -8.12
N LYS A 2 3.97 -10.67 -7.61
CA LYS A 2 5.21 -9.87 -7.75
C LYS A 2 5.52 -9.51 -9.22
N ASP A 3 5.44 -10.50 -10.11
CA ASP A 3 5.61 -10.32 -11.55
C ASP A 3 4.61 -9.32 -12.17
N LYS A 4 3.35 -9.36 -11.70
CA LYS A 4 2.31 -8.40 -12.10
C LYS A 4 2.63 -6.98 -11.62
N VAL A 5 3.20 -6.77 -10.44
CA VAL A 5 3.60 -5.42 -9.99
C VAL A 5 4.75 -4.86 -10.83
N LEU A 6 5.66 -5.73 -11.27
CA LEU A 6 6.80 -5.35 -12.09
C LEU A 6 6.37 -4.99 -13.53
N HIS A 7 5.45 -5.74 -14.11
CA HIS A 7 5.17 -5.69 -15.55
C HIS A 7 3.75 -5.29 -15.96
N ALA A 8 2.78 -5.21 -15.04
CA ALA A 8 1.41 -4.88 -15.42
C ALA A 8 1.30 -3.45 -15.97
N GLU A 9 0.62 -3.34 -17.10
CA GLU A 9 0.18 -2.07 -17.68
C GLU A 9 -1.14 -1.59 -17.02
N GLU A 10 -1.95 -2.53 -16.52
CA GLU A 10 -3.18 -2.27 -15.77
C GLU A 10 -3.04 -2.66 -14.30
N PHE A 11 -2.95 -1.67 -13.42
CA PHE A 11 -2.73 -1.90 -11.98
C PHE A 11 -3.93 -2.51 -11.25
N ALA A 12 -5.13 -2.41 -11.83
CA ALA A 12 -6.32 -3.08 -11.32
C ALA A 12 -6.11 -4.60 -11.24
N GLU A 13 -5.44 -5.21 -12.23
CA GLU A 13 -5.18 -6.64 -12.24
C GLU A 13 -4.29 -7.13 -11.07
N VAL A 14 -3.45 -6.26 -10.52
CA VAL A 14 -2.65 -6.59 -9.33
C VAL A 14 -3.56 -6.72 -8.12
N MET A 15 -4.51 -5.80 -7.99
CA MET A 15 -5.45 -5.74 -6.89
C MET A 15 -6.46 -6.88 -6.98
N ASP A 16 -6.99 -7.14 -8.17
CA ASP A 16 -7.90 -8.27 -8.42
C ASP A 16 -7.21 -9.59 -8.07
N ALA A 17 -5.97 -9.81 -8.54
CA ALA A 17 -5.22 -11.01 -8.20
C ALA A 17 -4.94 -11.15 -6.69
N PHE A 18 -4.81 -10.03 -5.96
CA PHE A 18 -4.70 -10.07 -4.51
C PHE A 18 -6.03 -10.46 -3.86
N PHE A 19 -7.14 -9.85 -4.25
CA PHE A 19 -8.45 -10.15 -3.66
C PHE A 19 -8.94 -11.57 -3.99
N ASP A 20 -8.70 -12.05 -5.21
CA ASP A 20 -9.15 -13.36 -5.69
C ASP A 20 -8.42 -14.53 -5.03
N HIS A 21 -7.18 -14.33 -4.59
CA HIS A 21 -6.33 -15.42 -4.10
C HIS A 21 -5.90 -15.30 -2.64
N LEU A 22 -5.81 -14.09 -2.09
CA LEU A 22 -5.18 -13.85 -0.80
C LEU A 22 -6.05 -13.04 0.15
N GLY A 23 -6.80 -12.07 -0.36
CA GLY A 23 -7.76 -11.30 0.43
C GLY A 23 -8.94 -12.11 0.98
N THR A 24 -9.17 -13.32 0.44
CA THR A 24 -10.26 -14.23 0.83
C THR A 24 -9.77 -15.51 1.52
N ASP A 25 -8.46 -15.74 1.58
CA ASP A 25 -7.88 -16.89 2.28
C ASP A 25 -7.76 -16.57 3.78
N LEU A 26 -8.63 -17.17 4.60
CA LEU A 26 -8.66 -16.95 6.04
C LEU A 26 -7.38 -17.40 6.75
N ASP A 27 -6.71 -18.44 6.26
CA ASP A 27 -5.44 -18.91 6.82
C ASP A 27 -4.31 -17.94 6.45
N PHE A 28 -4.39 -17.30 5.28
CA PHE A 28 -3.49 -16.22 4.89
C PHE A 28 -3.67 -14.98 5.78
N LEU A 29 -4.91 -14.53 5.99
CA LEU A 29 -5.20 -13.38 6.85
C LEU A 29 -4.81 -13.66 8.32
N ALA A 30 -5.00 -14.88 8.82
CA ALA A 30 -4.66 -15.27 10.19
C ALA A 30 -3.15 -15.30 10.46
N ARG A 31 -2.33 -15.49 9.42
CA ARG A 31 -0.86 -15.47 9.50
C ARG A 31 -0.26 -14.06 9.46
N GLY A 32 -1.07 -13.04 9.15
CA GLY A 32 -0.64 -11.65 9.14
C GLY A 32 -0.27 -11.17 10.53
N VAL A 33 0.90 -10.55 10.67
CA VAL A 33 1.33 -9.89 11.91
C VAL A 33 1.00 -8.40 11.79
N PRO A 34 0.20 -7.81 12.70
CA PRO A 34 -0.03 -6.38 12.71
C PRO A 34 1.29 -5.62 12.77
N THR A 35 1.50 -4.71 11.82
CA THR A 35 2.70 -3.88 11.78
C THR A 35 2.36 -2.40 11.75
N ARG A 36 3.25 -1.60 12.35
CA ARG A 36 3.23 -0.14 12.24
C ARG A 36 4.56 0.30 11.66
N GLU A 37 4.46 1.09 10.60
CA GLU A 37 5.61 1.54 9.83
C GLU A 37 5.47 3.05 9.66
N ALA A 38 5.90 3.82 10.66
CA ALA A 38 5.75 5.29 10.67
C ALA A 38 6.44 5.96 9.46
N ALA A 39 7.53 5.37 8.96
CA ALA A 39 8.21 5.83 7.76
C ALA A 39 7.34 5.69 6.49
N LEU A 40 6.42 4.72 6.47
CA LEU A 40 5.51 4.48 5.35
C LEU A 40 4.29 5.40 5.40
N GLU A 41 3.81 5.76 6.59
CA GLU A 41 2.63 6.60 6.76
C GLU A 41 2.75 7.92 5.99
N GLY A 42 3.86 8.65 6.15
CA GLY A 42 4.08 9.91 5.46
C GLY A 42 4.18 9.77 3.94
N ALA A 43 4.87 8.72 3.46
CA ALA A 43 5.02 8.46 2.04
C ALA A 43 3.69 8.07 1.37
N LEU A 44 2.90 7.20 2.03
CA LEU A 44 1.60 6.77 1.51
C LEU A 44 0.57 7.90 1.56
N ALA A 45 0.59 8.75 2.59
CA ALA A 45 -0.28 9.93 2.65
C ALA A 45 0.03 10.91 1.52
N GLN A 46 1.32 11.19 1.27
CA GLN A 46 1.74 12.05 0.17
C GLN A 46 1.33 11.48 -1.19
N MET A 47 1.54 10.18 -1.40
CA MET A 47 1.12 9.51 -2.62
C MET A 47 -0.39 9.60 -2.84
N ALA A 48 -1.18 9.35 -1.79
CA ALA A 48 -2.63 9.43 -1.86
C ALA A 48 -3.10 10.83 -2.25
N ALA A 49 -2.48 11.87 -1.67
CA ALA A 49 -2.79 13.26 -2.01
C ALA A 49 -2.48 13.58 -3.49
N GLN A 50 -1.36 13.08 -4.01
CA GLN A 50 -1.02 13.22 -5.44
C GLN A 50 -2.04 12.52 -6.34
N MET A 51 -2.45 11.30 -6.00
CA MET A 51 -3.46 10.55 -6.76
C MET A 51 -4.81 11.26 -6.77
N ALA A 52 -5.24 11.81 -5.62
CA ALA A 52 -6.52 12.50 -5.49
C ALA A 52 -6.49 13.94 -6.01
N GLY A 53 -5.32 14.49 -6.35
CA GLY A 53 -5.16 15.88 -6.78
C GLY A 53 -5.51 16.92 -5.70
N ARG A 54 -5.53 16.52 -4.42
CA ARG A 54 -5.85 17.36 -3.27
C ARG A 54 -5.14 16.86 -2.02
N GLU A 55 -4.97 17.74 -1.03
CA GLU A 55 -4.44 17.32 0.26
C GLU A 55 -5.37 16.29 0.93
N LEU A 56 -4.75 15.27 1.54
CA LEU A 56 -5.41 14.22 2.29
C LEU A 56 -4.71 14.02 3.62
N GLU A 57 -5.50 13.93 4.67
CA GLU A 57 -5.05 13.53 6.00
C GLU A 57 -5.25 12.03 6.18
N LEU A 58 -4.18 11.30 6.46
CA LEU A 58 -4.24 9.88 6.83
C LEU A 58 -4.75 9.78 8.27
N LEU A 59 -5.99 9.34 8.43
CA LEU A 59 -6.66 9.21 9.73
C LEU A 59 -6.25 7.92 10.43
N GLU A 60 -6.14 6.84 9.67
CA GLU A 60 -5.77 5.53 10.19
C GLU A 60 -5.07 4.68 9.13
N MET A 61 -4.07 3.92 9.56
CA MET A 61 -3.40 2.91 8.76
C MET A 61 -3.36 1.59 9.53
N ARG A 62 -3.84 0.52 8.90
CA ARG A 62 -3.80 -0.84 9.45
C ARG A 62 -3.10 -1.75 8.48
N LEU A 63 -1.87 -2.14 8.81
CA LEU A 63 -1.07 -3.05 8.00
C LEU A 63 -0.95 -4.41 8.68
N LEU A 64 -1.02 -5.46 7.85
CA LEU A 64 -0.62 -6.81 8.19
C LEU A 64 0.62 -7.16 7.36
N ARG A 65 1.67 -7.59 8.05
CA ARG A 65 2.89 -8.11 7.42
C ARG A 65 2.81 -9.63 7.33
N LEU A 66 3.26 -10.16 6.21
CA LEU A 66 3.33 -11.59 5.91
C LEU A 66 4.80 -11.93 5.64
N PRO A 67 5.57 -12.31 6.68
CA PRO A 67 7.00 -12.50 6.58
C PRO A 67 7.41 -13.54 5.52
N GLU A 68 6.64 -14.63 5.40
CA GLU A 68 6.88 -15.71 4.42
C GLU A 68 6.86 -15.22 2.97
N PHE A 69 6.12 -14.14 2.69
CA PHE A 69 5.96 -13.58 1.35
C PHE A 69 6.79 -12.30 1.14
N GLN A 70 7.46 -11.80 2.19
CA GLN A 70 8.14 -10.50 2.23
C GLN A 70 7.21 -9.39 1.74
N MET A 71 5.97 -9.42 2.23
CA MET A 71 4.90 -8.55 1.79
C MET A 71 4.17 -7.96 2.99
N ALA A 72 3.72 -6.72 2.87
CA ALA A 72 2.73 -6.13 3.76
C ALA A 72 1.53 -5.67 2.95
N HIS A 73 0.34 -5.71 3.53
CA HIS A 73 -0.85 -5.14 2.94
C HIS A 73 -1.72 -4.52 4.00
N GLY A 74 -2.68 -3.69 3.59
CA GLY A 74 -3.59 -3.13 4.57
C GLY A 74 -4.53 -2.07 4.04
N LEU A 75 -5.22 -1.47 4.99
CA LEU A 75 -6.19 -0.42 4.75
C LEU A 75 -5.63 0.93 5.21
N LEU A 76 -5.90 1.95 4.42
CA LEU A 76 -5.65 3.36 4.72
C LEU A 76 -6.98 4.10 4.73
N PHE A 77 -7.23 4.86 5.78
CA PHE A 77 -8.44 5.65 5.92
C PHE A 77 -8.08 7.12 5.83
N PHE A 78 -8.70 7.81 4.89
CA PHE A 78 -8.60 9.26 4.74
C PHE A 78 -10.00 9.86 4.90
N ALA A 79 -10.08 11.18 5.06
CA ALA A 79 -11.37 11.87 5.04
C ALA A 79 -12.09 11.67 3.68
N GLY A 80 -13.07 10.75 3.68
CA GLY A 80 -13.92 10.41 2.53
C GLY A 80 -13.36 9.38 1.55
N LEU A 81 -12.12 8.89 1.75
CA LEU A 81 -11.50 7.89 0.87
C LEU A 81 -11.02 6.67 1.67
N LEU A 82 -11.13 5.50 1.03
CA LEU A 82 -10.57 4.24 1.50
C LEU A 82 -9.45 3.81 0.56
N GLY A 83 -8.29 3.50 1.13
CA GLY A 83 -7.14 2.98 0.43
C GLY A 83 -6.89 1.52 0.76
N VAL A 84 -6.44 0.75 -0.24
CA VAL A 84 -5.87 -0.57 -0.06
C VAL A 84 -4.45 -0.55 -0.60
N VAL A 85 -3.49 -0.91 0.24
CA VAL A 85 -2.08 -0.93 -0.13
C VAL A 85 -1.54 -2.35 -0.16
N LEU A 86 -0.71 -2.64 -1.15
CA LEU A 86 0.14 -3.82 -1.26
C LEU A 86 1.59 -3.37 -1.33
N ILE A 87 2.44 -3.96 -0.52
CA ILE A 87 3.86 -3.63 -0.39
C ILE A 87 4.68 -4.91 -0.52
N PHE A 88 5.60 -4.93 -1.47
CA PHE A 88 6.54 -6.01 -1.69
C PHE A 88 7.92 -5.53 -1.25
N GLU A 89 8.32 -5.97 -0.06
CA GLU A 89 9.50 -5.47 0.66
C GLU A 89 10.81 -5.87 -0.05
N ASP A 90 10.83 -7.06 -0.64
CA ASP A 90 11.99 -7.63 -1.33
C ASP A 90 12.37 -6.85 -2.60
N ILE A 91 11.39 -6.31 -3.30
CA ILE A 91 11.60 -5.49 -4.51
C ILE A 91 11.45 -3.98 -4.23
N GLY A 92 11.11 -3.61 -3.00
CA GLY A 92 10.90 -2.23 -2.58
C GLY A 92 9.83 -1.51 -3.41
N MET A 93 8.75 -2.20 -3.80
CA MET A 93 7.68 -1.63 -4.62
C MET A 93 6.32 -1.92 -4.02
N GLY A 94 5.32 -1.13 -4.42
CA GLY A 94 3.95 -1.37 -3.99
C GLY A 94 2.92 -0.74 -4.91
N VAL A 95 1.67 -1.06 -4.63
CA VAL A 95 0.49 -0.53 -5.30
C VAL A 95 -0.47 0.00 -4.25
N LEU A 96 -1.05 1.16 -4.51
CA LEU A 96 -2.12 1.77 -3.73
C LEU A 96 -3.34 1.90 -4.63
N ALA A 97 -4.46 1.32 -4.20
CA ALA A 97 -5.78 1.59 -4.74
C ALA A 97 -6.50 2.58 -3.81
N LEU A 98 -7.17 3.59 -4.36
CA LEU A 98 -7.95 4.57 -3.64
C LEU A 98 -9.35 4.68 -4.24
N GLY A 99 -10.36 4.49 -3.41
CA GLY A 99 -11.76 4.69 -3.78
C GLY A 99 -12.47 5.59 -2.78
N GLU A 100 -13.63 6.09 -3.17
CA GLU A 100 -14.55 6.74 -2.22
C GLU A 100 -15.02 5.73 -1.17
N ALA A 101 -15.07 6.15 0.10
CA ALA A 101 -15.50 5.26 1.19
C ALA A 101 -16.93 4.74 1.01
N GLU A 102 -17.79 5.50 0.31
CA GLU A 102 -19.16 5.10 -0.03
C GLU A 102 -19.25 4.17 -1.25
N MET A 103 -18.12 3.86 -1.90
CA MET A 103 -18.03 2.98 -3.08
C MET A 103 -18.86 3.47 -4.28
N ARG A 104 -19.01 4.79 -4.44
CA ARG A 104 -19.83 5.42 -5.50
C ARG A 104 -19.04 6.05 -6.65
N GLY A 105 -17.70 5.99 -6.60
CA GLY A 105 -16.81 6.62 -7.57
C GLY A 105 -15.79 5.65 -8.20
N PRO A 106 -15.01 6.12 -9.19
CA PRO A 106 -13.93 5.34 -9.78
C PRO A 106 -12.84 5.03 -8.74
N THR A 107 -12.21 3.87 -8.88
CA THR A 107 -11.00 3.53 -8.10
C THR A 107 -9.77 4.04 -8.85
N MET A 108 -8.94 4.82 -8.16
CA MET A 108 -7.65 5.27 -8.63
C MET A 108 -6.59 4.25 -8.23
N TYR A 109 -5.63 3.99 -9.12
CA TYR A 109 -4.51 3.10 -8.84
C TYR A 109 -3.19 3.83 -9.04
N GLY A 110 -2.25 3.63 -8.13
CA GLY A 110 -0.90 4.16 -8.23
C GLY A 110 0.11 3.09 -7.85
N ARG A 111 1.21 3.03 -8.61
CA ARG A 111 2.39 2.22 -8.28
C ARG A 111 3.47 3.11 -7.71
N PHE A 112 4.17 2.63 -6.70
CA PHE A 112 5.27 3.34 -6.07
C PHE A 112 6.48 2.43 -5.86
N LYS A 113 7.63 3.08 -5.65
CA LYS A 113 8.89 2.44 -5.32
C LYS A 113 9.50 3.13 -4.11
N PHE A 114 9.95 2.35 -3.14
CA PHE A 114 10.79 2.83 -2.06
C PHE A 114 12.21 2.99 -2.57
N VAL A 115 12.72 4.20 -2.39
CA VAL A 115 14.15 4.47 -2.54
C VAL A 115 14.67 4.61 -1.12
N ALA A 116 15.58 3.74 -0.71
CA ALA A 116 16.30 3.94 0.53
C ALA A 116 17.04 5.28 0.39
N LEU A 117 16.61 6.29 1.15
CA LEU A 117 17.44 7.46 1.36
C LEU A 117 18.59 6.96 2.22
N GLU A 118 19.79 6.84 1.65
CA GLU A 118 20.98 6.68 2.46
C GLU A 118 20.92 7.76 3.56
N ARG A 119 21.05 7.33 4.83
CA ARG A 119 21.20 8.27 5.94
C ARG A 119 22.32 9.23 5.53
N PRO A 120 22.13 10.57 5.55
CA PRO A 120 23.23 11.47 5.25
C PRO A 120 24.39 11.10 6.19
N GLN A 121 25.51 10.64 5.65
CA GLN A 121 26.73 10.50 6.43
C GLN A 121 27.13 11.93 6.83
N GLY A 122 26.86 12.34 8.07
CA GLY A 122 27.38 13.60 8.59
C GLY A 122 26.50 14.47 9.50
N LEU A 123 25.48 13.94 10.19
CA LEU A 123 24.88 14.70 11.31
C LEU A 123 25.57 14.29 12.63
N PRO A 124 26.29 15.21 13.30
CA PRO A 124 26.90 14.94 14.60
C PRO A 124 25.82 14.76 15.68
N ASN A 125 26.13 13.90 16.66
CA ASN A 125 25.33 13.58 17.85
C ASN A 125 24.89 14.81 18.64
#